data_AF-A0A970Q753-F1
#
_entry.id   AF-A0A970Q753-F1
#
_cell.length_a   1.000
_cell.length_b   1.000
_cell.length_c   1.000
_cell.angle_alpha   90.00
_cell.angle_beta   90.00
_cell.angle_gamma   90.00
#
_symmetry.space_group_name_H-M   'P 1'
#
loop_
_entity.id
_entity.type
_entity.pdbx_description
1 polymer ?
#
loop_
_entity_poly.entity_id
_entity_poly.type
_entity_poly.pdbx_seq_one_letter_code
_entity_poly.pdbx_strand_id
1 'polypeptide(L)'
;MKTKVILLGLILLLLFSADCAAAEQMEEGYRIVIDIPRRSLTLFNGAEQVKTYPIAIGQPGTQTPTGSYSVINKAVNPTWHPSSRNPVPPGPANPLGIRWIGFYRGYGIHGNNDPGSVGKSISKGCIRMYNYDVSELYSVIGIGRPVDVIYGDLLEVHDGEAVTVYRDIYSRQKDLRDKVLTQLRDMGLEEQIGHQKMENLFSALKSRKVVFARNWVVLVNGEFLTADTIYDRTMIFVNCDRLNEFFGINIEWDYEIATGRLMGKPVSAVWSNGKLYASIADLVPLLG
;
A
#
# COMPACT_ATOMS: atom_id res chain seq x y z
N MET A 1 -62.56 -16.35 -16.84
CA MET A 1 -61.71 -15.55 -15.95
C MET A 1 -60.25 -15.73 -16.34
N LYS A 2 -59.66 -14.81 -17.09
CA LYS A 2 -58.23 -14.81 -17.45
C LYS A 2 -57.70 -13.38 -17.50
N THR A 3 -57.14 -12.88 -16.40
CA THR A 3 -56.13 -11.81 -16.42
C THR A 3 -55.48 -11.73 -15.03
N LYS A 4 -54.19 -11.36 -14.99
CA LYS A 4 -53.32 -11.09 -13.82
C LYS A 4 -52.30 -12.19 -13.49
N VAL A 5 -51.22 -12.30 -14.27
CA VAL A 5 -49.92 -12.78 -13.76
C VAL A 5 -48.71 -12.06 -14.41
N ILE A 6 -48.84 -11.40 -15.56
CA ILE A 6 -47.66 -11.00 -16.35
C ILE A 6 -46.96 -9.69 -15.88
N LEU A 7 -47.56 -8.87 -15.02
CA LEU A 7 -47.01 -7.53 -14.72
C LEU A 7 -45.96 -7.48 -13.59
N LEU A 8 -45.87 -8.50 -12.73
CA LEU A 8 -44.95 -8.48 -11.57
C LEU A 8 -43.51 -8.90 -11.93
N GLY A 9 -43.34 -9.78 -12.93
CA GLY A 9 -42.02 -10.26 -13.35
C GLY A 9 -41.20 -9.22 -14.10
N LEU A 10 -41.85 -8.34 -14.88
CA LEU A 10 -41.16 -7.29 -15.64
C LEU A 10 -40.61 -6.18 -14.73
N ILE A 11 -41.33 -5.83 -13.66
CA ILE A 11 -40.91 -4.82 -12.68
C ILE A 11 -39.72 -5.35 -11.85
N LEU A 12 -39.72 -6.62 -11.48
CA LEU A 12 -38.61 -7.24 -10.75
C LEU A 12 -37.35 -7.39 -11.63
N LEU A 13 -37.51 -7.67 -12.92
CA LEU A 13 -36.40 -7.74 -13.87
C LEU A 13 -35.77 -6.36 -14.16
N LEU A 14 -36.60 -5.30 -14.22
CA LEU A 14 -36.14 -3.92 -14.38
C LEU A 14 -35.39 -3.40 -13.13
N LEU A 15 -35.78 -3.85 -11.94
CA LEU A 15 -35.10 -3.49 -10.68
C LEU A 15 -33.74 -4.20 -10.53
N PHE A 16 -33.60 -5.45 -10.97
CA PHE A 16 -32.31 -6.15 -10.97
C PHE A 16 -31.31 -5.57 -12.00
N SER A 17 -31.79 -5.06 -13.14
CA SER A 17 -30.90 -4.43 -14.14
C SER A 17 -30.39 -3.04 -13.73
N ALA A 18 -31.14 -2.32 -12.89
CA ALA A 18 -30.76 -0.97 -12.47
C ALA A 18 -29.57 -0.98 -11.48
N ASP A 19 -29.50 -1.97 -10.59
CA ASP A 19 -28.36 -2.14 -9.67
C ASP A 19 -27.09 -2.60 -10.41
N CYS A 20 -27.24 -3.41 -11.46
CA CYS A 20 -26.12 -3.84 -12.29
C CYS A 20 -25.57 -2.70 -13.16
N ALA A 21 -26.45 -1.83 -13.67
CA ALA A 21 -26.07 -0.68 -14.49
C ALA A 21 -25.41 0.46 -13.68
N ALA A 22 -25.73 0.61 -12.40
CA ALA A 22 -25.09 1.59 -11.52
C ALA A 22 -23.65 1.21 -11.14
N ALA A 23 -23.32 -0.08 -11.12
CA ALA A 23 -21.98 -0.59 -10.83
C ALA A 23 -21.01 -0.51 -12.03
N GLU A 24 -21.54 -0.40 -13.25
CA GLU A 24 -20.75 -0.47 -14.50
C GLU A 24 -20.31 0.88 -15.07
N GLN A 25 -20.75 1.99 -14.48
CA GLN A 25 -20.35 3.33 -14.92
C GLN A 25 -19.24 3.89 -14.02
N MET A 26 -18.11 3.20 -13.91
CA MET A 26 -16.88 3.87 -13.47
C MET A 26 -16.49 4.84 -14.57
N GLU A 27 -16.81 6.13 -14.38
CA GLU A 27 -16.54 7.18 -15.35
C GLU A 27 -15.08 7.10 -15.82
N GLU A 28 -14.87 6.98 -17.14
CA GLU A 28 -13.53 7.01 -17.72
C GLU A 28 -12.80 8.28 -17.25
N GLY A 29 -11.62 8.10 -16.66
CA GLY A 29 -10.79 9.22 -16.25
C GLY A 29 -9.97 9.01 -15.00
N TYR A 30 -8.90 9.79 -14.94
CA TYR A 30 -8.07 9.97 -13.76
C TYR A 30 -8.81 10.41 -12.51
N ARG A 31 -8.58 9.68 -11.41
CA ARG A 31 -8.96 10.01 -10.03
C ARG A 31 -7.82 9.70 -9.08
N ILE A 32 -7.83 10.34 -7.91
CA ILE A 32 -6.82 10.17 -6.86
C ILE A 32 -7.45 9.51 -5.64
N VAL A 33 -6.76 8.50 -5.09
CA VAL A 33 -7.05 7.96 -3.75
C VAL A 33 -5.84 8.17 -2.86
N ILE A 34 -6.03 8.80 -1.71
CA ILE A 34 -5.01 8.99 -0.68
C ILE A 34 -5.34 8.09 0.50
N ASP A 35 -4.48 7.11 0.77
CA ASP A 35 -4.56 6.25 1.95
C ASP A 35 -3.60 6.77 3.02
N ILE A 36 -4.20 7.30 4.10
CA ILE A 36 -3.47 7.93 5.20
C ILE A 36 -2.59 6.90 5.96
N PRO A 37 -3.12 5.78 6.49
CA PRO A 37 -2.28 4.76 7.13
C PRO A 37 -1.14 4.23 6.28
N ARG A 38 -1.38 3.99 4.99
CA ARG A 38 -0.36 3.50 4.04
C ARG A 38 0.62 4.58 3.59
N ARG A 39 0.29 5.86 3.79
CA ARG A 39 1.06 7.03 3.33
C ARG A 39 1.32 6.97 1.83
N SER A 40 0.26 6.65 1.10
CA SER A 40 0.28 6.47 -0.34
C SER A 40 -0.79 7.32 -1.02
N LEU A 41 -0.44 7.83 -2.19
CA LEU A 41 -1.38 8.42 -3.13
C LEU A 41 -1.40 7.55 -4.39
N THR A 42 -2.56 7.02 -4.75
CA THR A 42 -2.74 6.19 -5.93
C THR A 42 -3.53 6.94 -6.99
N LEU A 43 -2.97 7.04 -8.20
CA LEU A 43 -3.63 7.53 -9.39
C LEU A 43 -4.29 6.35 -10.11
N PHE A 44 -5.59 6.44 -10.33
CA PHE A 44 -6.35 5.48 -11.12
C PHE A 44 -6.83 6.13 -12.41
N ASN A 45 -7.01 5.34 -13.48
CA ASN A 45 -7.76 5.70 -14.67
C ASN A 45 -8.92 4.72 -14.83
N GLY A 46 -10.14 5.14 -14.49
CA GLY A 46 -11.25 4.20 -14.30
C GLY A 46 -10.95 3.19 -13.19
N ALA A 47 -10.95 1.90 -13.53
CA ALA A 47 -10.60 0.80 -12.63
C ALA A 47 -9.09 0.50 -12.58
N GLU A 48 -8.32 0.94 -13.57
CA GLU A 48 -6.89 0.64 -13.66
C GLU A 48 -6.09 1.48 -12.67
N GLN A 49 -5.27 0.83 -11.84
CA GLN A 49 -4.26 1.50 -11.04
C GLN A 49 -3.08 1.90 -11.94
N VAL A 50 -2.92 3.20 -12.17
CA VAL A 50 -1.86 3.73 -13.03
C VAL A 50 -0.53 3.76 -12.28
N LYS A 51 -0.54 4.36 -11.07
CA LYS A 51 0.67 4.47 -10.24
C LYS A 51 0.35 4.80 -8.79
N THR A 52 1.20 4.32 -7.89
CA THR A 52 1.17 4.67 -6.46
C THR A 52 2.43 5.46 -6.11
N TYR A 53 2.24 6.57 -5.39
CA TYR A 53 3.29 7.48 -4.97
C TYR A 53 3.41 7.48 -3.44
N PRO A 54 4.63 7.47 -2.88
CA PRO A 54 4.82 7.70 -1.46
C PRO A 54 4.54 9.16 -1.11
N ILE A 55 3.87 9.41 0.00
CA ILE A 55 3.50 10.77 0.41
C ILE A 55 3.84 11.06 1.87
N ALA A 56 3.98 12.34 2.21
CA ALA A 56 3.87 12.82 3.58
C ALA A 56 2.45 13.31 3.85
N ILE A 57 1.95 13.03 5.05
CA ILE A 57 0.61 13.40 5.49
C ILE A 57 0.67 14.32 6.72
N GLY A 58 -0.49 14.80 7.14
CA GLY A 58 -0.65 15.53 8.39
C GLY A 58 -0.16 14.75 9.60
N GLN A 59 0.51 15.41 10.54
CA GLN A 59 0.81 14.83 11.84
C GLN A 59 -0.43 14.76 12.74
N PRO A 60 -0.39 13.96 13.82
CA PRO A 60 -1.39 14.07 14.89
C PRO A 60 -1.57 15.52 15.34
N GLY A 61 -2.82 15.95 15.53
CA GLY A 61 -3.18 17.35 15.87
C GLY A 61 -3.42 18.27 14.66
N THR A 62 -2.81 18.00 13.51
CA THR A 62 -3.09 18.69 12.23
C THR A 62 -3.30 17.66 11.12
N GLN A 63 -4.30 16.80 11.33
CA GLN A 63 -4.57 15.64 10.50
C GLN A 63 -4.90 16.04 9.07
N THR A 64 -4.54 15.19 8.11
CA THR A 64 -5.11 15.28 6.77
C THR A 64 -6.60 14.95 6.86
N PRO A 65 -7.50 15.83 6.38
CA PRO A 65 -8.94 15.63 6.50
C PRO A 65 -9.43 14.56 5.53
N THR A 66 -10.01 13.48 6.04
CA THR A 66 -10.68 12.46 5.23
C THR A 66 -11.95 12.99 4.59
N GLY A 67 -12.30 12.47 3.42
CA GLY A 67 -13.50 12.86 2.68
C GLY A 67 -13.33 12.68 1.17
N SER A 68 -14.43 12.86 0.44
CA SER A 68 -14.43 12.90 -1.02
C SER A 68 -14.42 14.34 -1.48
N TYR A 69 -13.45 14.66 -2.32
CA TYR A 69 -13.18 16.00 -2.84
C TYR A 69 -12.98 15.94 -4.36
N SER A 70 -12.66 17.09 -4.93
CA SER A 70 -12.23 17.22 -6.33
C SER A 70 -11.07 18.19 -6.44
N VAL A 71 -10.25 18.07 -7.48
CA VAL A 71 -9.22 19.07 -7.78
C VAL A 71 -9.89 20.42 -8.05
N ILE A 72 -9.60 21.43 -7.22
CA ILE A 72 -10.23 22.77 -7.30
C ILE A 72 -9.38 23.77 -8.09
N ASN A 73 -8.06 23.67 -8.00
CA ASN A 73 -7.14 24.55 -8.69
C ASN A 73 -5.75 23.93 -8.79
N LYS A 74 -4.94 24.48 -9.69
CA LYS A 74 -3.60 24.01 -9.99
C LYS A 74 -2.67 25.21 -10.18
N ALA A 75 -1.45 25.14 -9.67
CA ALA A 75 -0.44 26.18 -9.90
C ALA A 75 0.95 25.58 -10.15
N VAL A 76 1.67 26.19 -11.09
CA VAL A 76 3.09 25.94 -11.35
C VAL A 76 3.89 26.94 -10.55
N ASN A 77 4.94 26.46 -9.84
CA ASN A 77 5.81 27.29 -9.03
C ASN A 77 5.01 28.24 -8.11
N PRO A 78 4.20 27.70 -7.18
CA PRO A 78 3.32 28.51 -6.34
C PRO A 78 4.11 29.35 -5.34
N THR A 79 3.66 30.57 -5.06
CA THR A 79 4.08 31.31 -3.87
C THR A 79 3.37 30.73 -2.64
N TRP A 80 4.10 30.48 -1.55
CA TRP A 80 3.50 30.02 -0.32
C TRP A 80 3.17 31.20 0.61
N HIS A 81 1.92 31.28 1.06
CA HIS A 81 1.40 32.35 1.90
C HIS A 81 1.08 31.82 3.32
N PRO A 82 2.04 31.88 4.26
CA PRO A 82 1.77 31.57 5.66
C PRO A 82 0.99 32.68 6.35
N SER A 83 0.21 32.33 7.38
CA SER A 83 -0.51 33.30 8.21
C SER A 83 0.38 34.15 9.12
N SER A 84 1.60 33.69 9.41
CA SER A 84 2.44 34.25 10.49
C SER A 84 3.76 34.88 10.02
N ARG A 85 4.00 34.96 8.70
CA ARG A 85 5.23 35.55 8.14
C ARG A 85 5.02 36.00 6.69
N ASN A 86 6.02 36.65 6.12
CA ASN A 86 5.98 37.09 4.73
C ASN A 86 5.83 35.89 3.76
N PRO A 87 5.17 36.09 2.61
CA PRO A 87 5.09 35.09 1.56
C PRO A 87 6.48 34.60 1.14
N VAL A 88 6.60 33.30 0.87
CA VAL A 88 7.82 32.70 0.34
C VAL A 88 7.62 32.50 -1.16
N PRO A 89 8.37 33.24 -2.01
CA PRO A 89 8.25 33.11 -3.47
C PRO A 89 8.73 31.73 -3.93
N PRO A 90 8.52 31.38 -5.21
CA PRO A 90 9.01 30.12 -5.76
C PRO A 90 10.53 30.02 -5.66
N GLY A 91 11.03 28.82 -5.34
CA GLY A 91 12.45 28.55 -5.19
C GLY A 91 12.75 27.44 -4.19
N PRO A 92 14.03 27.09 -3.95
CA PRO A 92 14.41 25.98 -3.08
C PRO A 92 13.90 26.09 -1.63
N ALA A 93 13.68 27.30 -1.14
CA ALA A 93 13.17 27.53 0.21
C ALA A 93 11.64 27.37 0.34
N ASN A 94 10.91 27.26 -0.79
CA ASN A 94 9.46 27.23 -0.78
C ASN A 94 8.92 25.84 -0.38
N PRO A 95 8.14 25.73 0.72
CA PRO A 95 7.67 24.44 1.21
C PRO A 95 6.61 23.77 0.33
N LEU A 96 6.01 24.49 -0.63
CA LEU A 96 5.09 23.92 -1.61
C LEU A 96 5.80 23.25 -2.78
N GLY A 97 7.12 23.45 -2.92
CA GLY A 97 7.89 22.95 -4.05
C GLY A 97 7.43 23.55 -5.38
N ILE A 98 7.41 22.73 -6.42
CA ILE A 98 7.25 23.20 -7.81
C ILE A 98 5.82 23.13 -8.36
N ARG A 99 4.91 22.41 -7.69
CA ARG A 99 3.53 22.24 -8.13
C ARG A 99 2.58 22.26 -6.95
N TRP A 100 1.37 22.77 -7.21
CA TRP A 100 0.26 22.77 -6.30
C TRP A 100 -0.99 22.24 -7.00
N ILE A 101 -1.71 21.34 -6.32
CA ILE A 101 -3.00 20.78 -6.71
C ILE A 101 -3.92 20.94 -5.49
N GLY A 102 -4.72 21.99 -5.46
CA GLY A 102 -5.67 22.22 -4.37
C GLY A 102 -6.84 21.26 -4.48
N PHE A 103 -7.35 20.75 -3.34
CA PHE A 103 -8.57 19.92 -3.34
C PHE A 103 -9.59 20.29 -2.26
N TYR A 104 -9.21 21.00 -1.19
CA TYR A 104 -10.15 21.33 -0.12
C TYR A 104 -9.65 22.48 0.76
N ARG A 105 -10.40 23.59 0.92
CA ARG A 105 -10.18 24.63 1.97
C ARG A 105 -8.70 24.96 2.32
N GLY A 106 -7.85 25.19 1.33
CA GLY A 106 -6.42 25.50 1.53
C GLY A 106 -5.50 24.29 1.76
N TYR A 107 -6.05 23.08 1.79
CA TYR A 107 -5.35 21.80 1.64
C TYR A 107 -5.13 21.49 0.17
N GLY A 108 -3.95 20.93 -0.11
CA GLY A 108 -3.54 20.54 -1.45
C GLY A 108 -2.50 19.45 -1.43
N ILE A 109 -2.32 18.85 -2.60
CA ILE A 109 -1.21 17.98 -2.95
C ILE A 109 -0.15 18.85 -3.59
N HIS A 110 1.08 18.78 -3.08
CA HIS A 110 2.14 19.66 -3.52
C HIS A 110 3.51 18.99 -3.49
N GLY A 111 4.47 19.64 -4.13
CA GLY A 111 5.88 19.25 -4.07
C GLY A 111 6.46 19.49 -2.68
N ASN A 112 7.77 19.64 -2.59
CA ASN A 112 8.41 19.78 -1.29
C ASN A 112 9.80 20.40 -1.39
N ASN A 113 10.22 21.09 -0.33
CA ASN A 113 11.62 21.50 -0.17
C ASN A 113 12.42 20.58 0.76
N ASP A 114 11.77 19.63 1.43
CA ASP A 114 12.41 18.62 2.27
C ASP A 114 12.01 17.21 1.82
N PRO A 115 12.72 16.61 0.84
CA PRO A 115 12.39 15.27 0.33
C PRO A 115 12.44 14.19 1.43
N GLY A 116 13.22 14.39 2.50
CA GLY A 116 13.31 13.47 3.63
C GLY A 116 12.03 13.40 4.49
N SER A 117 11.04 14.27 4.24
CA SER A 117 9.75 14.23 4.91
C SER A 117 8.73 13.29 4.25
N VAL A 118 8.95 12.87 3.00
CA VAL A 118 8.07 11.92 2.32
C VAL A 118 8.07 10.57 3.06
N GLY A 119 6.91 9.93 3.15
CA GLY A 119 6.71 8.71 3.94
C GLY A 119 6.54 8.95 5.44
N LYS A 120 6.40 10.21 5.90
CA LYS A 120 6.20 10.58 7.32
C LYS A 120 4.89 11.32 7.55
N SER A 121 4.43 11.32 8.80
CA SER A 121 3.31 12.14 9.28
C SER A 121 3.84 13.41 9.96
N ILE A 122 4.06 14.47 9.18
CA ILE A 122 4.78 15.67 9.64
C ILE A 122 4.19 17.00 9.10
N SER A 123 3.30 16.94 8.11
CA SER A 123 2.71 18.14 7.53
C SER A 123 1.63 18.73 8.45
N LYS A 124 1.13 19.93 8.11
CA LYS A 124 -0.05 20.54 8.73
C LYS A 124 -1.38 20.06 8.12
N GLY A 125 -1.36 18.90 7.46
CA GLY A 125 -2.51 18.24 6.85
C GLY A 125 -2.49 18.19 5.33
N CYS A 126 -1.69 19.04 4.65
CA CYS A 126 -1.46 18.92 3.20
C CYS A 126 -0.67 17.65 2.84
N ILE A 127 -0.79 17.23 1.59
CA ILE A 127 -0.07 16.07 1.06
C ILE A 127 1.22 16.56 0.41
N ARG A 128 2.37 16.08 0.91
CA ARG A 128 3.67 16.38 0.30
C ARG A 128 4.15 15.19 -0.53
N MET A 129 4.64 15.47 -1.72
CA MET A 129 5.23 14.49 -2.63
C MET A 129 6.68 14.86 -2.93
N TYR A 130 7.43 13.92 -3.50
CA TYR A 130 8.65 14.29 -4.19
C TYR A 130 8.34 15.22 -5.38
N ASN A 131 9.26 16.12 -5.71
CA ASN A 131 9.03 17.09 -6.77
C ASN A 131 8.87 16.42 -8.15
N TYR A 132 9.55 15.30 -8.41
CA TYR A 132 9.37 14.55 -9.65
C TYR A 132 7.97 13.92 -9.71
N ASP A 133 7.52 13.26 -8.64
CA ASP A 133 6.20 12.64 -8.58
C ASP A 133 5.05 13.63 -8.70
N VAL A 134 5.12 14.78 -8.01
CA VAL A 134 4.06 15.79 -8.13
C VAL A 134 4.01 16.40 -9.53
N SER A 135 5.15 16.51 -10.22
CA SER A 135 5.19 17.05 -11.58
C SER A 135 4.51 16.12 -12.56
N GLU A 136 4.70 14.80 -12.39
CA GLU A 136 4.02 13.76 -13.14
C GLU A 136 2.52 13.74 -12.85
N LEU A 137 2.13 13.71 -11.57
CA LEU A 137 0.72 13.75 -11.18
C LEU A 137 0.05 15.02 -11.74
N TYR A 138 0.72 16.18 -11.65
CA TYR A 138 0.20 17.45 -12.13
C TYR A 138 -0.01 17.48 -13.65
N SER A 139 0.82 16.81 -14.46
CA SER A 139 0.62 16.81 -15.92
C SER A 139 -0.61 16.01 -16.34
N VAL A 140 -1.01 15.02 -15.52
CA VAL A 140 -2.07 14.08 -15.86
C VAL A 140 -3.42 14.44 -15.22
N ILE A 141 -3.45 14.84 -13.95
CA ILE A 141 -4.73 15.09 -13.25
C ILE A 141 -5.35 16.43 -13.66
N GLY A 142 -6.60 16.41 -14.13
CA GLY A 142 -7.38 17.59 -14.49
C GLY A 142 -8.06 18.28 -13.29
N ILE A 143 -8.46 19.54 -13.46
CA ILE A 143 -9.39 20.21 -12.55
C ILE A 143 -10.75 19.50 -12.60
N GLY A 144 -11.44 19.41 -11.47
CA GLY A 144 -12.72 18.72 -11.32
C GLY A 144 -12.60 17.22 -11.08
N ARG A 145 -11.40 16.62 -11.23
CA ARG A 145 -11.21 15.18 -11.03
C ARG A 145 -11.31 14.78 -9.55
N PRO A 146 -11.86 13.59 -9.24
CA PRO A 146 -12.06 13.17 -7.85
C PRO A 146 -10.76 12.99 -7.08
N VAL A 147 -10.81 13.35 -5.80
CA VAL A 147 -9.75 13.13 -4.81
C VAL A 147 -10.39 12.56 -3.56
N ASP A 148 -10.24 11.25 -3.34
CA ASP A 148 -10.73 10.57 -2.15
C ASP A 148 -9.61 10.44 -1.13
N VAL A 149 -9.83 11.00 0.07
CA VAL A 149 -8.90 10.86 1.19
C VAL A 149 -9.50 9.91 2.20
N ILE A 150 -8.92 8.72 2.31
CA ILE A 150 -9.41 7.64 3.16
C ILE A 150 -8.49 7.38 4.34
N TYR A 151 -9.09 6.87 5.40
CA TYR A 151 -8.36 6.19 6.46
C TYR A 151 -8.55 4.69 6.23
N GLY A 152 -7.68 4.11 5.40
CA GLY A 152 -7.82 2.74 4.92
C GLY A 152 -7.69 1.69 6.03
N ASP A 153 -7.92 0.44 5.68
CA ASP A 153 -7.72 -0.68 6.60
C ASP A 153 -6.26 -0.72 7.07
N LEU A 154 -6.07 -1.02 8.35
CA LEU A 154 -4.77 -1.14 8.98
C LEU A 154 -4.18 -2.52 8.82
N LEU A 155 -4.96 -3.51 8.41
CA LEU A 155 -4.51 -4.88 8.18
C LEU A 155 -4.42 -5.16 6.67
N GLU A 156 -3.41 -5.91 6.28
CA GLU A 156 -3.21 -6.42 4.93
C GLU A 156 -2.75 -7.86 5.05
N VAL A 157 -3.61 -8.79 4.66
CA VAL A 157 -3.40 -10.23 4.78
C VAL A 157 -2.66 -10.75 3.54
N HIS A 158 -1.64 -11.57 3.75
CA HIS A 158 -0.79 -12.13 2.70
C HIS A 158 -0.91 -13.65 2.68
N ASP A 159 -1.72 -14.20 1.78
CA ASP A 159 -1.86 -15.64 1.47
C ASP A 159 -1.96 -16.60 2.66
N GLY A 160 -2.50 -16.15 3.80
CA GLY A 160 -2.52 -16.93 5.03
C GLY A 160 -1.15 -17.07 5.75
N GLU A 161 -0.07 -16.51 5.20
CA GLU A 161 1.28 -16.59 5.74
C GLU A 161 1.63 -15.47 6.71
N ALA A 162 1.08 -14.28 6.45
CA ALA A 162 1.43 -13.08 7.19
C ALA A 162 0.32 -12.03 7.19
N VAL A 163 0.39 -11.12 8.17
CA VAL A 163 -0.44 -9.91 8.22
C VAL A 163 0.47 -8.70 8.34
N THR A 164 0.48 -7.83 7.34
CA THR A 164 1.08 -6.51 7.48
C THR A 164 0.10 -5.61 8.24
N VAL A 165 0.58 -5.00 9.31
CA VAL A 165 -0.19 -4.09 10.15
C VAL A 165 0.42 -2.69 10.06
N TYR A 166 -0.40 -1.75 9.59
CA TYR A 166 -0.08 -0.33 9.50
C TYR A 166 -0.37 0.37 10.82
N ARG A 167 0.33 1.48 11.04
CA ARG A 167 0.14 2.29 12.25
C ARG A 167 -1.23 2.95 12.21
N ASP A 168 -1.90 2.95 13.35
CA ASP A 168 -3.05 3.82 13.58
C ASP A 168 -2.60 5.27 13.89
N ILE A 169 -2.11 5.96 12.86
CA ILE A 169 -1.44 7.27 12.96
C ILE A 169 -2.30 8.30 13.70
N TYR A 170 -3.63 8.25 13.52
CA TYR A 170 -4.59 9.19 14.10
C TYR A 170 -5.44 8.59 15.23
N SER A 171 -5.08 7.40 15.74
CA SER A 171 -5.76 6.75 16.86
C SER A 171 -7.27 6.54 16.63
N ARG A 172 -7.65 6.15 15.39
CA ARG A 172 -9.05 5.91 14.99
C ARG A 172 -9.53 4.47 15.25
N GLN A 173 -8.62 3.54 15.49
CA GLN A 173 -8.88 2.10 15.68
C GLN A 173 -8.40 1.66 17.06
N LYS A 174 -9.23 1.90 18.09
CA LYS A 174 -8.91 1.57 19.49
C LYS A 174 -8.76 0.07 19.74
N ASP A 175 -9.42 -0.75 18.94
CA ASP A 175 -9.46 -2.21 18.99
C ASP A 175 -8.43 -2.87 18.05
N LEU A 176 -7.45 -2.12 17.52
CA LEU A 176 -6.48 -2.64 16.55
C LEU A 176 -5.77 -3.90 17.05
N ARG A 177 -5.40 -3.95 18.33
CA ARG A 177 -4.72 -5.12 18.91
C ARG A 177 -5.62 -6.36 18.82
N ASP A 178 -6.88 -6.24 19.21
CA ASP A 178 -7.83 -7.35 19.19
C ASP A 178 -8.13 -7.79 17.75
N LYS A 179 -8.25 -6.84 16.81
CA LYS A 179 -8.39 -7.14 15.37
C LYS A 179 -7.22 -7.94 14.82
N VAL A 180 -5.99 -7.55 15.16
CA VAL A 180 -4.78 -8.29 14.75
C VAL A 180 -4.78 -9.70 15.34
N LEU A 181 -5.09 -9.85 16.63
CA LEU A 181 -5.13 -11.17 17.28
C LEU A 181 -6.21 -12.07 16.67
N THR A 182 -7.41 -11.54 16.43
CA THR A 182 -8.49 -12.28 15.76
C THR A 182 -8.07 -12.71 14.36
N GLN A 183 -7.52 -11.80 13.54
CA GLN A 183 -7.04 -12.14 12.19
C GLN A 183 -5.97 -13.23 12.22
N LEU A 184 -5.02 -13.14 13.14
CA LEU A 184 -3.96 -14.14 13.28
C LEU A 184 -4.50 -15.50 13.78
N ARG A 185 -5.54 -15.50 14.62
CA ARG A 185 -6.21 -16.72 15.07
C ARG A 185 -6.96 -17.39 13.93
N ASP A 186 -7.69 -16.62 13.13
CA ASP A 186 -8.42 -17.11 11.96
C ASP A 186 -7.47 -17.72 10.91
N MET A 187 -6.22 -17.25 10.86
CA MET A 187 -5.14 -17.80 10.05
C MET A 187 -4.35 -18.94 10.73
N GLY A 188 -4.64 -19.26 11.99
CA GLY A 188 -3.88 -20.26 12.77
C GLY A 188 -2.43 -19.85 13.10
N LEU A 189 -2.10 -18.55 13.01
CA LEU A 189 -0.76 -18.00 13.23
C LEU A 189 -0.52 -17.51 14.65
N GLU A 190 -1.57 -17.17 15.41
CA GLU A 190 -1.46 -16.55 16.75
C GLU A 190 -0.55 -17.38 17.68
N GLU A 191 -0.80 -18.68 17.80
CA GLU A 191 -0.02 -19.59 18.65
C GLU A 191 1.39 -19.84 18.10
N GLN A 192 1.57 -19.82 16.78
CA GLN A 192 2.84 -20.16 16.13
C GLN A 192 3.88 -19.04 16.22
N ILE A 193 3.44 -17.77 16.31
CA ILE A 193 4.34 -16.61 16.45
C ILE A 193 5.01 -16.60 17.83
N GLY A 194 4.31 -17.08 18.86
CA GLY A 194 4.77 -17.10 20.24
C GLY A 194 4.66 -15.74 20.95
N HIS A 195 4.38 -15.77 22.25
CA HIS A 195 4.01 -14.59 23.04
C HIS A 195 5.09 -13.47 23.02
N GLN A 196 6.36 -13.82 23.23
CA GLN A 196 7.43 -12.81 23.28
C GLN A 196 7.64 -12.11 21.94
N LYS A 197 7.61 -12.86 20.82
CA LYS A 197 7.68 -12.28 19.48
C LYS A 197 6.47 -11.40 19.23
N MET A 198 5.27 -11.83 19.61
CA MET A 198 4.04 -11.05 19.50
C MET A 198 4.13 -9.69 20.20
N GLU A 199 4.57 -9.65 21.46
CA GLU A 199 4.73 -8.38 22.19
C GLU A 199 5.79 -7.48 21.56
N ASN A 200 6.89 -8.06 21.07
CA ASN A 200 7.92 -7.29 20.36
C ASN A 200 7.36 -6.65 19.07
N LEU A 201 6.52 -7.39 18.32
CA LEU A 201 5.86 -6.90 17.12
C LEU A 201 4.87 -5.76 17.44
N PHE A 202 4.02 -5.91 18.46
CA PHE A 202 3.14 -4.83 18.90
C PHE A 202 3.89 -3.61 19.44
N SER A 203 5.01 -3.81 20.12
CA SER A 203 5.88 -2.71 20.57
C SER A 203 6.45 -1.95 19.37
N ALA A 204 6.96 -2.67 18.36
CA ALA A 204 7.47 -2.08 17.12
C ALA A 204 6.37 -1.35 16.31
N LEU A 205 5.13 -1.84 16.35
CA LEU A 205 3.99 -1.24 15.65
C LEU A 205 3.68 0.20 16.11
N LYS A 206 4.13 0.60 17.31
CA LYS A 206 3.98 1.98 17.79
C LYS A 206 4.72 2.98 16.91
N SER A 207 5.84 2.59 16.28
CA SER A 207 6.72 3.49 15.53
C SER A 207 6.75 3.24 14.02
N ARG A 208 6.52 2.00 13.56
CA ARG A 208 6.58 1.60 12.14
C ARG A 208 5.48 0.59 11.77
N LYS A 209 5.23 0.37 10.47
CA LYS A 209 4.45 -0.80 10.04
C LYS A 209 5.21 -2.08 10.37
N VAL A 210 4.49 -3.15 10.68
CA VAL A 210 5.07 -4.43 11.12
C VAL A 210 4.37 -5.58 10.41
N VAL A 211 5.13 -6.61 10.03
CA VAL A 211 4.57 -7.84 9.46
C VAL A 211 4.54 -8.90 10.56
N PHE A 212 3.35 -9.41 10.86
CA PHE A 212 3.13 -10.51 11.80
C PHE A 212 3.15 -11.81 11.00
N ALA A 213 4.15 -12.65 11.26
CA ALA A 213 4.31 -13.93 10.58
C ALA A 213 5.05 -14.92 11.48
N ARG A 214 4.81 -16.21 11.22
CA ARG A 214 5.47 -17.31 11.93
C ARG A 214 6.99 -17.23 11.81
N ASN A 215 7.52 -17.22 10.58
CA ASN A 215 8.95 -17.29 10.31
C ASN A 215 9.52 -15.90 9.97
N TRP A 216 10.68 -15.88 9.29
CA TRP A 216 11.26 -14.67 8.73
C TRP A 216 10.46 -14.25 7.50
N VAL A 217 10.28 -12.94 7.35
CA VAL A 217 9.56 -12.34 6.23
C VAL A 217 10.58 -11.86 5.21
N VAL A 218 10.37 -12.21 3.95
CA VAL A 218 11.12 -11.66 2.83
C VAL A 218 10.28 -10.61 2.14
N LEU A 219 10.84 -9.42 2.00
CA LEU A 219 10.25 -8.32 1.26
C LEU A 219 11.16 -7.96 0.09
N VAL A 220 10.58 -7.65 -1.06
CA VAL A 220 11.29 -7.16 -2.24
C VAL A 220 10.80 -5.76 -2.52
N ASN A 221 11.70 -4.77 -2.50
CA ASN A 221 11.34 -3.36 -2.66
C ASN A 221 10.22 -2.85 -1.72
N GLY A 222 10.05 -3.51 -0.56
CA GLY A 222 9.03 -3.17 0.43
C GLY A 222 7.68 -3.87 0.24
N GLU A 223 7.53 -4.66 -0.83
CA GLU A 223 6.39 -5.56 -1.08
C GLU A 223 6.64 -6.93 -0.46
N PHE A 224 5.57 -7.57 -0.01
CA PHE A 224 5.66 -8.90 0.60
C PHE A 224 5.91 -9.96 -0.45
N LEU A 225 6.98 -10.74 -0.29
CA LEU A 225 7.23 -11.91 -1.12
C LEU A 225 6.70 -13.17 -0.44
N THR A 226 7.18 -13.47 0.77
CA THR A 226 6.72 -14.64 1.53
C THR A 226 7.18 -14.60 2.99
N ALA A 227 6.49 -15.38 3.83
CA ALA A 227 6.98 -15.80 5.13
C ALA A 227 7.18 -17.33 5.24
N ASP A 228 7.04 -18.07 4.14
CA ASP A 228 7.41 -19.48 4.03
C ASP A 228 8.93 -19.62 3.87
N THR A 229 9.61 -19.43 5.01
CA THR A 229 11.07 -19.45 5.12
C THR A 229 11.55 -20.44 6.17
N ILE A 230 12.77 -20.92 5.96
CA ILE A 230 13.53 -21.73 6.92
C ILE A 230 14.77 -20.95 7.34
N TYR A 231 15.09 -21.00 8.63
CA TYR A 231 16.32 -20.46 9.16
C TYR A 231 17.20 -21.60 9.69
N ASP A 232 18.39 -21.78 9.11
CA ASP A 232 19.43 -22.65 9.65
C ASP A 232 20.65 -21.81 10.02
N ARG A 233 20.81 -21.57 11.33
CA ARG A 233 21.94 -20.94 12.05
C ARG A 233 22.43 -19.59 11.54
N THR A 234 22.75 -19.46 10.26
CA THR A 234 23.27 -18.28 9.58
C THR A 234 22.55 -17.96 8.27
N MET A 235 21.74 -18.88 7.72
CA MET A 235 21.12 -18.73 6.41
C MET A 235 19.60 -18.76 6.49
N ILE A 236 18.97 -17.92 5.67
CA ILE A 236 17.53 -17.95 5.40
C ILE A 236 17.34 -18.61 4.04
N PHE A 237 16.49 -19.63 4.00
CA PHE A 237 16.04 -20.26 2.77
C PHE A 237 14.57 -19.90 2.52
N VAL A 238 14.23 -19.68 1.25
CA VAL A 238 12.91 -19.21 0.80
C VAL A 238 12.28 -20.29 -0.07
N ASN A 239 10.99 -20.54 0.13
CA ASN A 239 10.24 -21.48 -0.68
C ASN A 239 10.33 -21.10 -2.18
N CYS A 240 10.80 -22.04 -3.00
CA CYS A 240 10.99 -21.84 -4.44
C CYS A 240 9.68 -21.64 -5.20
N ASP A 241 8.57 -22.23 -4.73
CA ASP A 241 7.25 -22.01 -5.35
C ASP A 241 6.85 -20.53 -5.24
N ARG A 242 7.11 -19.91 -4.08
CA ARG A 242 6.84 -18.48 -3.85
C ARG A 242 7.76 -17.58 -4.68
N LEU A 243 9.01 -17.98 -4.88
CA LEU A 243 9.93 -17.28 -5.78
C LEU A 243 9.45 -17.33 -7.23
N ASN A 244 8.92 -18.48 -7.67
CA ASN A 244 8.35 -18.62 -9.01
C ASN A 244 7.07 -17.78 -9.18
N GLU A 245 6.15 -17.81 -8.21
CA GLU A 245 4.95 -16.99 -8.22
C GLU A 245 5.27 -15.49 -8.30
N PHE A 246 6.29 -15.03 -7.55
CA PHE A 246 6.64 -13.61 -7.48
C PHE A 246 7.48 -13.12 -8.66
N PHE A 247 8.52 -13.88 -9.06
CA PHE A 247 9.50 -13.44 -10.08
C PHE A 247 9.38 -14.17 -11.41
N GLY A 248 8.59 -15.24 -11.51
CA GLY A 248 8.58 -16.13 -12.66
C GLY A 248 9.87 -16.93 -12.82
N ILE A 249 10.63 -17.14 -11.74
CA ILE A 249 11.89 -17.90 -11.76
C ILE A 249 11.67 -19.33 -11.30
N ASN A 250 12.20 -20.29 -12.05
CA ASN A 250 12.21 -21.69 -11.65
C ASN A 250 13.58 -22.07 -11.08
N ILE A 251 13.59 -22.62 -9.86
CA ILE A 251 14.79 -23.20 -9.25
C ILE A 251 14.65 -24.70 -9.34
N GLU A 252 15.53 -25.32 -10.13
CA GLU A 252 15.49 -26.76 -10.38
C GLU A 252 16.42 -27.49 -9.42
N TRP A 253 16.02 -28.67 -8.95
CA TRP A 253 16.90 -29.52 -8.16
C TRP A 253 17.85 -30.28 -9.09
N ASP A 254 19.15 -30.12 -8.86
CA ASP A 254 20.20 -30.89 -9.52
C ASP A 254 20.55 -32.12 -8.67
N TYR A 255 20.20 -33.30 -9.17
CA TYR A 255 20.42 -34.58 -8.49
C TYR A 255 21.89 -35.04 -8.51
N GLU A 256 22.72 -34.53 -9.44
CA GLU A 256 24.12 -34.93 -9.53
C GLU A 256 24.96 -34.29 -8.41
N ILE A 257 24.67 -33.02 -8.11
CA ILE A 257 25.40 -32.24 -7.11
C ILE A 257 24.59 -31.95 -5.83
N ALA A 258 23.35 -32.47 -5.76
CA ALA A 258 22.45 -32.35 -4.62
C ALA A 258 22.21 -30.90 -4.16
N THR A 259 21.89 -30.00 -5.11
CA THR A 259 21.63 -28.59 -4.81
C THR A 259 20.63 -27.99 -5.80
N GLY A 260 20.23 -26.74 -5.60
CA GLY A 260 19.37 -26.02 -6.55
C GLY A 260 20.17 -25.44 -7.71
N ARG A 261 19.50 -25.15 -8.83
CA ARG A 261 20.08 -24.38 -9.94
C ARG A 261 19.15 -23.28 -10.39
N LEU A 262 19.74 -22.11 -10.62
CA LEU A 262 19.10 -20.95 -11.21
C LEU A 262 20.00 -20.42 -12.32
N MET A 263 19.47 -20.30 -13.54
CA MET A 263 20.22 -19.81 -14.71
C MET A 263 21.55 -20.58 -14.94
N GLY A 264 21.52 -21.90 -14.74
CA GLY A 264 22.67 -22.79 -14.89
C GLY A 264 23.70 -22.73 -13.76
N LYS A 265 23.56 -21.81 -12.79
CA LYS A 265 24.45 -21.68 -11.63
C LYS A 265 23.91 -22.45 -10.43
N PRO A 266 24.77 -23.10 -9.63
CA PRO A 266 24.35 -23.76 -8.39
C PRO A 266 23.90 -22.72 -7.36
N VAL A 267 22.87 -23.07 -6.60
CA VAL A 267 22.26 -22.29 -5.53
C VAL A 267 22.01 -23.25 -4.38
N SER A 268 22.52 -22.93 -3.18
CA SER A 268 22.30 -23.74 -1.99
C SER A 268 20.81 -23.91 -1.74
N ALA A 269 20.33 -25.15 -1.78
CA ALA A 269 18.92 -25.46 -1.62
C ALA A 269 18.71 -26.70 -0.75
N VAL A 270 17.55 -26.76 -0.10
CA VAL A 270 17.17 -27.84 0.81
C VAL A 270 15.72 -28.26 0.61
N TRP A 271 15.46 -29.56 0.69
CA TRP A 271 14.12 -30.10 0.75
C TRP A 271 13.62 -30.13 2.19
N SER A 272 12.42 -29.64 2.43
CA SER A 272 11.77 -29.69 3.73
C SER A 272 10.25 -29.74 3.56
N ASN A 273 9.59 -30.66 4.28
CA ASN A 273 8.13 -30.84 4.22
C ASN A 273 7.56 -30.94 2.78
N GLY A 274 8.28 -31.61 1.88
CA GLY A 274 7.87 -31.78 0.49
C GLY A 274 8.01 -30.55 -0.42
N LYS A 275 8.67 -29.49 0.05
CA LYS A 275 8.94 -28.27 -0.72
C LYS A 275 10.44 -28.01 -0.83
N LEU A 276 10.84 -27.34 -1.90
CA LEU A 276 12.21 -26.91 -2.14
C LEU A 276 12.41 -25.49 -1.63
N TYR A 277 13.48 -25.26 -0.87
CA TYR A 277 13.86 -23.94 -0.37
C TYR A 277 15.26 -23.57 -0.83
N ALA A 278 15.46 -22.34 -1.29
CA ALA A 278 16.75 -21.84 -1.78
C ALA A 278 17.28 -20.70 -0.92
N SER A 279 18.61 -20.65 -0.74
CA SER A 279 19.30 -19.66 0.08
C SER A 279 19.16 -18.24 -0.51
N ILE A 280 18.68 -17.29 0.30
CA ILE A 280 18.61 -15.88 -0.11
C ILE A 280 20.00 -15.35 -0.50
N ALA A 281 21.04 -15.76 0.23
CA ALA A 281 22.40 -15.26 0.01
C ALA A 281 22.91 -15.58 -1.40
N ASP A 282 22.50 -16.71 -1.96
CA ASP A 282 22.87 -17.15 -3.30
C ASP A 282 21.97 -16.54 -4.38
N LEU A 283 20.72 -16.19 -4.02
CA LEU A 283 19.73 -15.61 -4.95
C LEU A 283 19.94 -14.12 -5.19
N VAL A 284 20.26 -13.33 -4.16
CA VAL A 284 20.40 -11.87 -4.27
C VAL A 284 21.36 -11.46 -5.40
N PRO A 285 22.59 -12.02 -5.52
CA PRO A 285 23.50 -11.66 -6.61
C PRO A 285 23.01 -12.03 -8.01
N LEU A 286 22.04 -12.94 -8.12
CA LEU A 286 21.51 -13.43 -9.40
C LEU A 286 20.30 -12.64 -9.87
N LEU A 287 19.51 -12.09 -8.93
CA LEU A 287 18.27 -11.38 -9.22
C LEU A 287 18.44 -9.86 -9.31
N GLY A 288 19.58 -9.33 -8.84
CA GLY A 288 19.86 -7.89 -8.79
C GLY A 288 19.17 -7.20 -7.63
#